data_AF-A0A2R6BXA1-F1
#
_entry.id   AF-A0A2R6BXA1-F1
#
_cell.length_a   1.000
_cell.length_b   1.000
_cell.length_c   1.000
_cell.angle_alpha   90.00
_cell.angle_beta   90.00
_cell.angle_gamma   90.00
#
_symmetry.space_group_name_H-M   'P 1'
#
loop_
_entity.id
_entity.type
_entity.pdbx_description
1 polymer ?
#
loop_
_entity_poly.entity_id
_entity_poly.type
_entity_poly.pdbx_seq_one_letter_code
_entity_poly.pdbx_strand_id
1 'polypeptide(L)'
;LDLLNSKCVECKLVSEKEAAKIPYKLTASYNVWLKVLKQELEPYQALVTGKINLRGDLPRITRFSDAALMIVRAMAKVGCSN
;
A
#
# COMPACT_ATOMS: atom_id res chain seq x y z
N LEU A 1 -1.17 -8.41 -3.19
CA LEU A 1 -1.95 -8.64 -1.97
C LEU A 1 -3.41 -8.77 -2.39
N ASP A 2 -4.05 -9.87 -2.05
CA ASP A 2 -5.47 -10.09 -2.28
C ASP A 2 -6.25 -9.99 -0.96
N LEU A 3 -7.31 -9.19 -0.96
CA LEU A 3 -8.06 -8.80 0.22
C LEU A 3 -9.54 -9.12 0.02
N LEU A 4 -10.09 -9.94 0.90
CA LEU A 4 -11.50 -10.32 0.91
C LEU A 4 -12.04 -10.22 2.34
N ASN A 5 -13.11 -9.44 2.53
CA ASN A 5 -13.78 -9.27 3.83
C ASN A 5 -12.81 -8.99 5.00
N SER A 6 -11.92 -8.02 4.82
CA SER A 6 -10.91 -7.62 5.81
C SER A 6 -9.84 -8.67 6.15
N LYS A 7 -9.76 -9.76 5.37
CA LYS A 7 -8.71 -10.77 5.47
C LYS A 7 -7.80 -10.73 4.24
N CYS A 8 -6.50 -10.88 4.50
CA CYS A 8 -5.53 -11.16 3.45
C CYS A 8 -5.66 -12.65 3.07
N VAL A 9 -6.08 -12.92 1.84
CA VAL A 9 -6.21 -14.28 1.32
C VAL A 9 -4.90 -14.73 0.68
N GLU A 10 -4.21 -13.83 -0.02
CA GLU A 10 -2.99 -14.18 -0.74
C GLU A 10 -2.00 -13.02 -0.89
N CYS A 11 -0.70 -13.34 -0.81
CA CYS A 11 0.42 -12.46 -1.11
C CYS A 11 1.32 -13.11 -2.15
N LYS A 12 1.51 -12.45 -3.30
CA LYS A 12 2.42 -12.90 -4.36
C LYS A 12 3.28 -11.75 -4.84
N LEU A 13 4.55 -12.05 -5.12
CA LEU A 13 5.40 -11.22 -5.96
C LEU A 13 4.99 -11.47 -7.40
N VAL A 14 4.68 -10.40 -8.13
CA VAL A 14 4.17 -10.47 -9.49
C VAL A 14 5.03 -9.64 -10.42
N SER A 15 5.03 -9.99 -11.70
CA SER A 15 5.67 -9.19 -12.74
C SER A 15 4.94 -7.85 -12.93
N GLU A 16 5.61 -6.87 -13.54
CA GLU A 16 4.99 -5.57 -13.83
C GLU A 16 3.75 -5.68 -14.74
N LYS A 17 3.77 -6.64 -15.68
CA LYS A 17 2.62 -6.93 -16.57
C LYS A 17 1.40 -7.44 -15.81
N GLU A 18 1.60 -8.27 -14.79
CA GLU A 18 0.51 -8.77 -13.94
C GLU A 18 0.02 -7.68 -13.00
N ALA A 19 0.94 -6.88 -12.44
CA ALA A 19 0.61 -5.73 -11.60
C ALA A 19 -0.25 -4.69 -12.32
N ALA A 20 -0.10 -4.57 -13.66
CA ALA A 20 -0.90 -3.65 -14.46
C ALA A 20 -2.39 -4.03 -14.57
N LYS A 21 -2.74 -5.30 -14.31
CA LYS A 21 -4.13 -5.80 -14.37
C LYS A 21 -4.88 -5.65 -13.04
N ILE A 22 -4.19 -5.25 -11.97
CA ILE A 22 -4.76 -5.15 -10.64
C ILE A 22 -5.63 -3.88 -10.55
N PRO A 23 -6.84 -3.95 -9.97
CA PRO A 23 -7.76 -2.82 -9.90
C PRO A 23 -7.23 -1.63 -9.09
N TYR A 24 -6.29 -1.87 -8.16
CA TYR A 24 -5.65 -0.84 -7.36
C TYR A 24 -4.14 -1.02 -7.38
N LYS A 25 -3.42 0.04 -7.72
CA LYS A 25 -1.95 0.08 -7.73
C LYS A 25 -1.47 1.27 -6.93
N LEU A 26 -0.70 1.01 -5.88
CA LEU A 26 0.04 2.02 -5.11
C LEU A 26 1.45 2.09 -5.68
N THR A 27 1.88 3.27 -6.13
CA THR A 27 3.24 3.50 -6.61
C THR A 27 3.87 4.67 -5.90
N ALA A 28 5.14 4.53 -5.49
CA ALA A 28 5.92 5.59 -4.89
C ALA A 28 7.40 5.30 -5.16
N SER A 29 8.26 6.30 -4.97
CA SER A 29 9.70 6.08 -5.05
C SER A 29 10.16 5.17 -3.90
N TYR A 30 11.27 4.45 -4.11
CA TYR A 30 11.85 3.58 -3.09
C TYR A 30 12.12 4.33 -1.78
N ASN A 31 12.65 5.56 -1.85
CA ASN A 31 12.89 6.40 -0.67
C ASN A 31 11.62 6.75 0.09
N VAL A 32 10.49 6.96 -0.60
CA VAL A 32 9.20 7.20 0.05
C VAL A 32 8.75 5.93 0.79
N TRP A 33 8.83 4.76 0.15
CA TRP A 33 8.54 3.49 0.81
C TRP A 33 9.43 3.23 2.02
N LEU A 34 10.73 3.53 1.92
CA LEU A 34 11.67 3.38 3.03
C LEU A 34 11.27 4.27 4.23
N LYS A 35 10.95 5.54 4.00
CA LYS A 35 10.50 6.47 5.06
C LYS A 35 9.21 5.99 5.72
N VAL A 36 8.28 5.47 4.92
CA VAL A 36 7.02 4.91 5.39
C VAL A 36 7.25 3.68 6.27
N LEU A 37 8.11 2.76 5.84
CA LEU A 37 8.46 1.55 6.61
C LEU A 37 9.18 1.88 7.92
N LYS A 38 10.04 2.91 7.90
CA LYS A 38 10.74 3.43 9.09
C LYS A 38 9.87 4.29 10.01
N GLN A 39 8.58 4.46 9.68
CA GLN A 39 7.66 5.35 10.41
C GLN A 39 8.09 6.83 10.42
N GLU A 40 9.00 7.23 9.53
CA GLU A 40 9.43 8.63 9.33
C GLU A 40 8.42 9.42 8.48
N LEU A 41 7.48 8.73 7.83
CA LEU A 41 6.42 9.32 7.02
C LEU A 41 5.12 8.52 7.21
N GLU A 42 4.08 9.18 7.71
CA GLU A 42 2.77 8.54 7.87
C GLU A 42 2.15 8.21 6.48
N PRO A 43 1.64 6.98 6.28
CA PRO A 43 1.15 6.55 4.97
C PRO A 43 -0.02 7.38 4.45
N TYR A 44 -0.92 7.80 5.34
CA TYR A 44 -2.04 8.67 4.98
C TYR A 44 -1.54 10.05 4.50
N GLN A 45 -0.57 10.64 5.19
CA GLN A 45 0.06 11.89 4.73
C GLN A 45 0.73 11.70 3.37
N ALA A 46 1.42 10.58 3.14
CA ALA A 46 2.07 10.31 1.86
C ALA A 46 1.06 10.17 0.70
N LEU A 47 -0.12 9.61 0.96
CA LEU A 47 -1.23 9.52 -0.01
C LEU A 47 -1.84 10.90 -0.30
N VAL A 48 -2.23 11.65 0.73
CA VAL A 48 -2.87 12.97 0.56
C VAL A 48 -1.92 13.98 -0.09
N THR A 49 -0.62 13.89 0.20
CA THR A 49 0.41 14.75 -0.43
C THR A 49 0.82 14.30 -1.83
N GLY A 50 0.29 13.18 -2.34
CA GLY A 50 0.61 12.63 -3.66
C GLY A 50 2.00 12.00 -3.77
N LYS A 51 2.72 11.81 -2.65
CA LYS A 51 4.02 11.10 -2.61
C LYS A 51 3.85 9.61 -2.89
N ILE A 52 2.71 9.05 -2.50
CA ILE A 52 2.23 7.74 -2.95
C ILE A 52 1.11 8.00 -3.94
N ASN A 53 1.33 7.62 -5.19
CA ASN A 53 0.32 7.69 -6.23
C ASN A 53 -0.57 6.45 -6.16
N LEU A 54 -1.88 6.68 -6.23
CA LEU A 54 -2.88 5.63 -6.17
C LEU A 54 -3.66 5.59 -7.48
N ARG A 55 -3.51 4.49 -8.22
CA ARG A 55 -4.25 4.23 -9.45
C ARG A 55 -5.40 3.27 -9.16
N GLY A 56 -6.63 3.64 -9.53
CA GLY A 56 -7.84 2.84 -9.35
C GLY A 56 -9.09 3.70 -9.13
N ASP A 57 -10.16 3.07 -8.64
CA ASP A 57 -11.41 3.75 -8.27
C ASP A 57 -11.25 4.50 -6.94
N LEU A 58 -10.97 5.82 -7.05
CA LEU A 58 -10.72 6.71 -5.92
C LEU A 58 -11.87 6.81 -4.90
N PRO A 59 -13.16 6.96 -5.32
CA PRO A 59 -14.30 6.90 -4.40
C PRO A 59 -14.41 5.61 -3.61
N ARG A 60 -14.02 4.47 -4.20
CA ARG A 60 -14.10 3.17 -3.54
C ARG A 60 -12.94 2.96 -2.56
N ILE A 61 -11.74 3.35 -2.92
CA ILE A 61 -10.55 3.13 -2.08
C ILE A 61 -10.45 4.08 -0.87
N THR A 62 -11.02 5.27 -0.93
CA THR A 62 -11.12 6.14 0.26
C THR A 62 -11.98 5.52 1.36
N ARG A 63 -12.95 4.65 1.02
CA ARG A 63 -13.68 3.84 2.01
C ARG A 63 -12.83 2.71 2.62
N PHE A 64 -11.74 2.32 1.95
CA PHE A 64 -10.81 1.28 2.38
C PHE A 64 -9.44 1.86 2.78
N SER A 65 -9.33 3.17 3.01
CA SER A 65 -8.07 3.82 3.37
C SER A 65 -7.48 3.27 4.67
N ASP A 66 -8.33 2.89 5.62
CA ASP A 66 -7.91 2.25 6.87
C ASP A 66 -7.28 0.87 6.62
N ALA A 67 -7.86 0.08 5.70
CA ALA A 67 -7.28 -1.22 5.32
C ALA A 67 -5.92 -1.03 4.62
N ALA A 68 -5.81 -0.06 3.72
CA ALA A 68 -4.54 0.32 3.10
C ALA A 68 -3.49 0.71 4.16
N LEU A 69 -3.89 1.49 5.17
CA LEU A 69 -3.02 1.90 6.27
C LEU A 69 -2.59 0.70 7.13
N MET A 70 -3.49 -0.23 7.43
CA MET A 70 -3.19 -1.46 8.17
C MET A 70 -2.15 -2.33 7.45
N ILE A 71 -2.23 -2.41 6.12
CA ILE A 71 -1.25 -3.17 5.32
C ILE A 71 0.12 -2.53 5.42
N VAL A 72 0.20 -1.21 5.27
CA VAL A 72 1.48 -0.50 5.37
C VAL A 72 2.08 -0.64 6.78
N ARG A 73 1.25 -0.57 7.83
CA ARG A 73 1.67 -0.85 9.20
C ARG A 73 2.14 -2.29 9.39
N ALA A 74 1.48 -3.27 8.79
CA ALA A 74 1.92 -4.66 8.81
C ALA A 74 3.27 -4.85 8.08
N MET A 75 3.47 -4.16 6.95
CA MET A 75 4.74 -4.16 6.22
C MET A 75 5.85 -3.52 7.05
N ALA A 76 5.59 -2.41 7.73
CA ALA A 76 6.56 -1.79 8.65
C ALA A 76 6.93 -2.72 9.80
N LYS A 77 5.96 -3.46 10.36
CA LYS A 77 6.22 -4.44 11.43
C LYS A 77 7.13 -5.58 10.97
N VAL A 78 6.93 -6.12 9.77
CA VAL A 78 7.76 -7.23 9.24
C VAL A 78 9.11 -6.72 8.72
N GLY A 79 9.15 -5.55 8.10
CA GLY A 79 10.37 -4.95 7.55
C GLY A 79 11.34 -4.38 8.59
N CYS A 80 10.87 -4.13 9.81
CA CYS A 80 11.69 -3.68 10.95
C CYS A 80 11.83 -4.73 12.06
N SER A 81 11.39 -5.98 11.85
CA SER A 81 11.77 -7.08 12.74
C SER A 81 13.21 -7.48 12.45
N ASN A 82 14.12 -6.89 13.23
CA ASN A 82 15.44 -7.45 13.52
C ASN A 82 15.30 -8.73 14.35
#